data_AF-A0A7W1ZK74-F1
#
_entry.id   AF-A0A7W1ZK74-F1
#
_cell.length_a   1.000
_cell.length_b   1.000
_cell.length_c   1.000
_cell.angle_alpha   90.00
_cell.angle_beta   90.00
_cell.angle_gamma   90.00
#
_symmetry.space_group_name_H-M   'P 1'
#
loop_
_entity.id
_entity.type
_entity.pdbx_description
1 polymer ?
#
loop_
_entity_poly.entity_id
_entity_poly.type
_entity_poly.pdbx_seq_one_letter_code
_entity_poly.pdbx_strand_id
1 'polypeptide(L)' 'MVKIEGQEFPLDVAIAADDNLLKAALSPHYPSIKNAQISRETRAGQMIISIVKKAEHKGSYGRR' A
#
# COMPACT_ATOMS: atom_id res chain seq x y z
N MET A 1 -4.48 5.53 10.83
CA MET A 1 -5.43 4.97 9.83
C MET A 1 -4.66 4.70 8.56
N VAL A 2 -4.92 3.57 7.89
CA VAL A 2 -4.25 3.22 6.64
C VAL A 2 -5.27 3.28 5.51
N LYS A 3 -4.91 3.97 4.44
CA LYS A 3 -5.72 4.12 3.23
C LYS A 3 -5.09 3.32 2.10
N ILE A 4 -5.81 2.34 1.59
CA ILE A 4 -5.36 1.45 0.52
C ILE A 4 -6.34 1.62 -0.63
N GLU A 5 -5.88 2.11 -1.78
CA GLU A 5 -6.73 2.30 -2.97
C GLU A 5 -7.99 3.14 -2.72
N GLY A 6 -7.93 4.10 -1.79
CA GLY A 6 -9.08 4.93 -1.42
C GLY A 6 -9.97 4.35 -0.34
N GLN A 7 -9.75 3.09 0.06
CA GLN A 7 -10.47 2.43 1.15
C GLN A 7 -9.68 2.56 2.47
N GLU A 8 -10.36 2.97 3.53
CA GLU A 8 -9.76 3.21 4.83
C GLU A 8 -9.95 2.01 5.75
N PHE A 9 -8.85 1.54 6.34
CA PHE A 9 -8.84 0.40 7.22
C PHE A 9 -8.26 0.79 8.59
N PRO A 10 -8.91 0.33 9.68
CA PRO A 10 -8.32 0.40 11.00
C PRO A 10 -7.17 -0.62 11.05
N LEU A 11 -5.94 -0.14 10.91
CA LEU A 11 -4.73 -0.92 11.08
C LEU A 11 -3.92 -0.32 12.22
N ASP A 12 -3.28 -1.19 13.00
CA ASP A 12 -2.38 -0.78 14.07
C ASP A 12 -1.23 0.06 13.51
N VAL A 13 -0.93 1.17 14.19
CA VAL A 13 0.15 2.08 13.82
C VAL A 13 1.50 1.37 13.91
N ALA A 14 1.66 0.41 14.83
CA ALA A 14 2.89 -0.38 14.93
C ALA A 14 3.15 -1.21 13.66
N ILE A 15 2.11 -1.80 13.07
CA ILE A 15 2.20 -2.55 11.81
C ILE A 15 2.37 -1.59 10.64
N ALA A 16 1.72 -0.43 10.68
CA ALA A 16 1.78 0.56 9.61
C ALA A 16 3.07 1.40 9.60
N ALA A 17 3.81 1.43 10.71
CA ALA A 17 5.11 2.09 10.82
C ALA A 17 6.22 1.32 10.08
N ASP A 18 6.10 -0.01 9.99
CA ASP A 18 7.06 -0.87 9.31
C ASP A 18 6.49 -1.32 7.95
N ASP A 19 7.11 -0.83 6.88
CA ASP A 19 6.70 -1.15 5.51
C ASP A 19 6.76 -2.66 5.21
N ASN A 20 7.69 -3.40 5.82
CA ASN A 20 7.82 -4.84 5.60
C ASN A 20 6.68 -5.60 6.27
N LEU A 21 6.32 -5.23 7.51
CA LEU A 21 5.18 -5.83 8.21
C LEU A 21 3.86 -5.47 7.53
N LEU A 22 3.70 -4.21 7.13
CA LEU A 22 2.54 -3.74 6.39
C LEU A 22 2.37 -4.54 5.09
N LYS A 23 3.45 -4.71 4.32
CA LYS A 23 3.45 -5.52 3.10
C LYS A 23 3.17 -6.99 3.39
N ALA A 24 3.74 -7.57 4.44
CA ALA A 24 3.53 -8.97 4.79
C ALA A 24 2.08 -9.24 5.22
N ALA A 25 1.51 -8.37 6.06
CA ALA A 25 0.13 -8.46 6.53
C ALA A 25 -0.88 -8.28 5.39
N LEU A 26 -0.58 -7.42 4.43
CA LEU A 26 -1.45 -7.14 3.29
C LEU A 26 -1.18 -8.04 2.09
N SER A 27 -0.05 -8.74 2.02
CA SER A 27 0.31 -9.63 0.91
C SER A 27 -0.75 -10.71 0.60
N PRO A 28 -1.45 -11.31 1.58
CA PRO A 28 -2.51 -12.29 1.31
C PRO A 28 -3.72 -11.69 0.58
N HIS A 29 -4.02 -10.42 0.85
CA HIS A 29 -5.16 -9.72 0.25
C HIS A 29 -4.76 -8.97 -1.03
N TYR A 30 -3.52 -8.49 -1.09
CA TYR A 30 -2.99 -7.60 -2.10
C TYR A 30 -1.58 -8.04 -2.52
N PRO A 31 -1.42 -9.06 -3.37
CA PRO A 31 -0.10 -9.57 -3.76
C PRO A 31 0.80 -8.52 -4.44
N SER A 32 0.20 -7.51 -5.09
CA SER A 32 0.89 -6.35 -5.67
C SER A 32 1.41 -5.33 -4.66
N ILE A 33 1.16 -5.52 -3.36
CA ILE A 33 1.67 -4.64 -2.31
C ILE A 33 3.20 -4.71 -2.16
N LYS A 34 3.83 -5.81 -2.56
CA LYS A 34 5.30 -5.95 -2.55
C LYS A 34 5.98 -4.81 -3.29
N ASN A 35 5.42 -4.43 -4.44
CA ASN A 35 5.88 -3.35 -5.31
C ASN A 35 5.10 -2.04 -5.10
N ALA A 36 4.22 -1.97 -4.09
CA ALA A 36 3.45 -0.76 -3.81
C ALA A 36 4.33 0.37 -3.29
N GLN A 37 3.91 1.58 -3.62
CA GLN A 37 4.46 2.80 -3.08
C GLN A 37 3.65 3.19 -1.84
N ILE A 38 4.35 3.37 -0.73
CA ILE A 38 3.78 3.76 0.55
C ILE A 38 4.08 5.24 0.75
N SER A 39 3.03 6.05 0.80
CA SER A 39 3.10 7.49 1.03
C SER A 39 2.55 7.79 2.41
N ARG A 40 3.32 8.49 3.24
CA ARG A 40 2.92 8.88 4.59
C ARG A 40 2.71 10.38 4.60
N GLU A 41 1.48 10.81 4.83
CA GLU A 41 1.10 12.22 4.81
C GLU A 41 0.45 12.58 6.13
N THR A 42 0.95 13.63 6.79
CA THR A 42 0.33 14.16 8.00
C THR A 42 -0.59 15.30 7.59
N ARG A 43 -1.90 15.05 7.54
CA ARG A 43 -2.92 16.09 7.28
C ARG A 43 -3.71 16.37 8.54
N ALA A 44 -3.86 17.66 8.88
CA ALA A 44 -4.67 18.12 10.00
C ALA A 44 -4.31 17.44 11.35
N GLY A 45 -3.03 17.14 11.58
CA GLY A 45 -2.56 16.45 12.79
C GLY A 45 -2.79 14.93 12.80
N GLN A 46 -3.33 14.36 11.73
CA GLN A 46 -3.54 12.92 11.57
C GLN A 46 -2.55 12.35 10.56
N MET A 47 -1.86 11.27 10.96
CA MET A 47 -0.98 10.51 10.08
C MET A 47 -1.83 9.60 9.19
N ILE A 48 -1.86 9.91 7.90
CA ILE A 48 -2.56 9.17 6.86
C ILE A 48 -1.51 8.42 6.05
N ILE A 49 -1.59 7.09 6.08
CA ILE A 49 -0.68 6.24 5.33
C ILE A 49 -1.44 5.78 4.09
N SER A 50 -1.07 6.31 2.93
CA SER A 50 -1.64 5.95 1.63
C SER A 50 -0.78 4.92 0.94
N ILE A 51 -1.32 3.71 0.75
CA ILE A 51 -0.67 2.66 -0.01
C ILE A 51 -1.26 2.65 -1.42
N VAL A 52 -0.42 2.95 -2.40
CA VAL A 52 -0.77 2.88 -3.81
C VAL A 52 -0.02 1.73 -4.42
N LYS A 53 -0.74 0.69 -4.85
CA LYS A 53 -0.13 -0.37 -5.66
C LYS A 53 0.44 0.28 -6.91
N LYS A 54 1.74 0.09 -7.18
CA LYS A 54 2.20 0.25 -8.55
C LYS A 54 1.67 -0.95 -9.31
N ALA A 55 0.68 -0.72 -10.16
CA ALA A 55 0.44 -1.62 -11.26
C ALA A 55 1.73 -1.65 -12.08
N GLU A 56 2.50 -2.72 -11.98
CA GLU A 56 3.45 -3.05 -13.03
C GLU A 56 2.62 -3.14 -14.31
N HIS A 57 2.93 -2.29 -15.28
CA HIS A 57 2.26 -2.35 -16.57
C HIS A 57 2.48 -3.76 -17.14
N LYS A 58 1.45 -4.61 -17.10
CA LYS A 58 1.40 -5.80 -17.95
C LYS A 58 1.10 -5.32 -19.37
N GLY A 59 2.12 -4.75 -20.01
CA GLY A 59 2.00 -4.04 -21.28
C GLY A 59 3.25 -4.17 -22.16
N SER A 60 3.95 -5.29 -22.07
CA SER A 60 4.91 -5.68 -23.11
C SER A 60 5.05 -7.18 -23.15
N TYR A 61 4.19 -7.82 -23.96
CA TYR A 61 4.59 -8.91 -24.86
C TYR A 61 3.42 -9.26 -25.80
N GLY A 62 2.96 -8.26 -26.56
CA GLY A 62 2.36 -8.52 -27.86
C GLY A 62 3.48 -8.78 -28.87
N ARG A 63 4.09 -9.97 -28.80
CA ARG A 63 4.98 -10.47 -29.86
C ARG A 63 4.09 -11.04 -30.96
N ARG A 64 4.01 -10.35 -32.10
CA ARG A 64 4.13 -10.90 -33.48
C ARG A 64 3.65 -9.88 -34.50
#